data_AF-A0A9P9D0A7-F1
#
_entry.id   AF-A0A9P9D0A7-F1
#
_cell.length_a   1.000
_cell.length_b   1.000
_cell.length_c   1.000
_cell.angle_alpha   90.00
_cell.angle_beta   90.00
_cell.angle_gamma   90.00
#
_symmetry.space_group_name_H-M   'P 1'
#
loop_
_entity.id
_entity.type
_entity.pdbx_description
1 polymer ?
#
loop_
_entity_poly.entity_id
_entity_poly.type
_entity_poly.pdbx_seq_one_letter_code
_entity_poly.pdbx_strand_id
1 'polypeptide(L)'
;MASNETNGKPDNFVLTAEALQKALSSMGMATRAIHADDFVSPHRAIAPAMHVAVNYRYARDSDNLVPMVNDDPNAPFDSHVDARGSAPKSNRLRSSYAISLAERSSPTSPVSLLSSV
;
A
#
# COMPACT_ATOMS: atom_id res chain seq x y z
N MET A 1 14.58 28.49 -6.06
CA MET A 1 13.72 29.28 -5.15
C MET A 1 12.66 28.35 -4.61
N ALA A 2 12.78 27.92 -3.36
CA ALA A 2 11.73 27.22 -2.63
C ALA A 2 11.66 27.86 -1.26
N SER A 3 10.59 28.60 -1.03
CA SER A 3 10.25 29.15 0.28
C SER A 3 8.84 28.67 0.57
N ASN A 4 8.71 27.84 1.60
CA ASN A 4 7.49 27.77 2.40
C ASN A 4 7.97 27.59 3.84
N GLU A 5 8.05 28.71 4.55
CA GLU A 5 8.22 28.70 5.99
C GLU A 5 6.88 28.36 6.63
N THR A 6 6.82 27.27 7.40
CA THR A 6 5.70 26.99 8.29
C THR A 6 6.20 27.10 9.72
N ASN A 7 5.83 28.23 10.33
CA ASN A 7 6.04 28.55 11.72
C ASN A 7 5.00 27.79 12.58
N GLY A 8 5.46 27.02 13.59
CA GLY A 8 4.64 26.57 14.72
C GLY A 8 3.92 25.22 14.57
N LYS A 9 4.36 24.25 15.41
CA LYS A 9 3.88 22.86 15.58
C LYS A 9 4.19 21.95 14.37
N PRO A 10 4.89 20.81 14.55
CA PRO A 10 4.92 19.82 13.49
C PRO A 10 3.48 19.33 13.33
N ASP A 11 2.85 19.66 12.20
CA ASP A 11 1.65 18.98 11.76
C ASP A 11 1.95 17.49 11.88
N ASN A 12 1.13 16.76 12.63
CA ASN A 12 1.31 15.32 12.79
C ASN A 12 1.31 14.74 11.37
N PHE A 13 2.49 14.42 10.84
CA PHE A 13 2.63 14.04 9.44
C PHE A 13 1.99 12.66 9.29
N VAL A 14 0.73 12.65 8.85
CA VAL A 14 0.03 11.44 8.46
C VAL A 14 0.46 11.14 7.04
N LEU A 15 1.20 10.05 6.85
CA LEU A 15 1.50 9.50 5.53
C LEU A 15 0.20 9.05 4.87
N THR A 16 -0.44 9.95 4.10
CA THR A 16 -1.62 9.60 3.31
C THR A 16 -1.22 8.79 2.08
N ALA A 17 -2.13 7.94 1.58
CA ALA A 17 -1.92 7.14 0.38
C ALA A 17 -1.52 8.02 -0.83
N GLU A 18 -2.18 9.17 -0.99
CA GLU A 18 -1.93 10.13 -2.07
C GLU A 18 -0.55 10.77 -1.99
N ALA A 19 -0.14 11.19 -0.79
CA ALA A 19 1.17 11.78 -0.57
C ALA A 19 2.29 10.78 -0.85
N LEU A 20 2.12 9.53 -0.41
CA LEU A 20 3.05 8.45 -0.72
C LEU A 20 3.09 8.20 -2.23
N GLN A 21 1.95 8.08 -2.90
CA GLN A 21 1.88 7.80 -4.33
C GLN A 21 2.57 8.87 -5.18
N LYS A 22 2.42 10.14 -4.80
CA LYS A 22 3.15 11.25 -5.43
C LYS A 22 4.66 11.12 -5.22
N ALA A 23 5.08 10.81 -4.00
CA ALA A 23 6.49 10.68 -3.63
C ALA A 23 7.15 9.43 -4.24
N LEU A 24 6.40 8.33 -4.43
CA LEU A 24 6.92 7.07 -4.97
C LEU A 24 7.65 7.31 -6.29
N SER A 25 7.07 8.08 -7.22
CA SER A 25 7.69 8.42 -8.52
C SER A 25 9.10 9.03 -8.44
N SER A 26 9.47 9.64 -7.31
CA SER A 26 10.79 10.23 -7.08
C SER A 26 11.76 9.33 -6.32
N MET A 27 11.28 8.25 -5.70
CA MET A 27 12.09 7.32 -4.90
C MET A 27 12.85 6.32 -5.78
N GLY A 28 14.01 5.86 -5.30
CA GLY A 28 14.75 4.77 -5.93
C GLY A 28 14.05 3.42 -5.79
N MET A 29 14.41 2.46 -6.64
CA MET A 29 13.77 1.14 -6.72
C MET A 29 13.74 0.37 -5.40
N ALA A 30 14.87 0.30 -4.72
CA ALA A 30 14.96 -0.40 -3.44
C ALA A 30 14.02 0.23 -2.39
N THR A 31 13.96 1.55 -2.34
CA THR A 31 13.09 2.29 -1.43
C THR A 31 11.62 2.00 -1.72
N ARG A 32 11.21 2.07 -2.99
CA ARG A 32 9.83 1.74 -3.37
C ARG A 32 9.46 0.29 -3.03
N ALA A 33 10.36 -0.66 -3.30
CA ALA A 33 10.10 -2.06 -3.03
C ALA A 33 9.87 -2.36 -1.53
N ILE A 34 10.50 -1.57 -0.65
CA ILE A 34 10.38 -1.72 0.80
C ILE A 34 9.20 -0.91 1.37
N HIS A 35 8.95 0.30 0.86
CA HIS A 35 8.08 1.31 1.51
C HIS A 35 6.80 1.64 0.73
N ALA A 36 6.50 0.93 -0.36
CA ALA A 36 5.35 1.22 -1.22
C ALA A 36 3.97 1.17 -0.52
N ASP A 37 3.86 0.41 0.58
CA ASP A 37 2.61 0.13 1.28
C ASP A 37 2.60 0.66 2.72
N ASP A 38 3.52 1.56 3.08
CA ASP A 38 3.69 2.07 4.46
C ASP A 38 2.42 2.76 5.01
N PHE A 39 1.57 3.31 4.14
CA PHE A 39 0.28 3.94 4.53
C PHE A 39 -0.80 2.93 4.95
N VAL A 40 -0.62 1.64 4.67
CA VAL A 40 -1.66 0.59 4.87
C VAL A 40 -1.68 0.09 6.32
N SER A 41 -0.64 0.33 7.12
CA SER A 41 -0.58 -0.11 8.52
C SER A 41 -1.07 1.00 9.46
N PRO A 42 -2.23 0.86 10.13
CA PRO A 42 -2.61 1.78 11.21
C PRO A 42 -1.75 1.57 12.48
N HIS A 43 -1.03 0.45 12.56
CA HIS A 43 -0.20 0.08 13.71
C HIS A 43 1.25 0.56 13.53
N ARG A 44 1.89 1.01 14.63
CA ARG A 44 3.29 1.52 14.70
C ARG A 44 4.37 0.45 14.48
N ALA A 45 4.02 -0.71 13.94
CA ALA A 45 4.99 -1.77 13.69
C ALA A 45 5.80 -1.46 12.43
N ILE A 46 7.12 -1.66 12.50
CA ILE A 46 8.03 -1.50 11.36
C ILE A 46 7.78 -2.61 10.32
N ALA A 47 7.46 -3.81 10.78
CA ALA A 47 7.14 -4.94 9.92
C ALA A 47 5.62 -5.14 9.82
N PRO A 48 5.10 -5.56 8.64
CA PRO A 48 3.71 -5.95 8.48
C PRO A 48 3.28 -7.09 9.43
N ALA A 49 2.02 -7.03 9.89
CA ALA A 49 1.42 -8.11 10.64
C ALA A 49 1.19 -9.37 9.77
N MET A 50 1.35 -10.55 10.36
CA MET A 50 1.18 -11.82 9.66
C MET A 50 -0.25 -12.36 9.80
N HIS A 51 -1.11 -12.13 8.80
CA HIS A 51 -2.52 -12.57 8.85
C HIS A 51 -2.72 -14.03 8.38
N VAL A 52 -2.72 -15.03 9.29
CA VAL A 52 -2.88 -16.46 8.96
C VAL A 52 -4.35 -16.89 9.10
N ALA A 53 -5.25 -16.16 8.47
CA ALA A 53 -6.68 -16.47 8.45
C ALA A 53 -7.13 -16.89 7.05
N VAL A 54 -8.12 -17.76 6.98
CA VAL A 54 -8.77 -18.17 5.71
C VAL A 54 -9.97 -17.28 5.41
N ASN A 55 -10.70 -16.87 6.45
CA ASN A 55 -11.91 -16.06 6.37
C ASN A 55 -11.81 -14.84 7.29
N TYR A 56 -12.59 -13.82 6.97
CA TYR A 56 -12.65 -12.56 7.70
C TYR A 56 -14.03 -12.35 8.31
N ARG A 57 -14.12 -11.50 9.34
CA ARG A 57 -15.39 -11.24 10.05
C ARG A 57 -16.22 -10.22 9.28
N TYR A 58 -17.49 -10.55 9.09
CA TYR A 58 -18.50 -9.63 8.56
C TYR A 58 -19.00 -8.64 9.63
N ALA A 59 -19.79 -7.66 9.19
CA ALA A 59 -20.55 -6.78 10.07
C ALA A 59 -21.35 -7.58 11.12
N ARG A 60 -21.40 -7.06 12.35
CA ARG A 60 -22.20 -7.66 13.43
C ARG A 60 -23.69 -7.38 13.29
N ASP A 61 -24.02 -6.31 12.59
CA ASP A 61 -25.39 -5.91 12.32
C ASP A 61 -25.96 -6.80 11.20
N SER A 62 -27.11 -7.42 11.47
CA SER A 62 -27.73 -8.36 10.54
C SER A 62 -28.20 -7.69 9.26
N ASP A 63 -28.57 -6.42 9.34
CA ASP A 63 -29.07 -5.66 8.18
C ASP A 63 -27.94 -5.31 7.19
N ASN A 64 -26.68 -5.36 7.66
CA ASN A 64 -25.48 -5.08 6.88
C ASN A 64 -24.78 -6.35 6.37
N LEU A 65 -25.41 -7.53 6.49
CA LEU A 65 -24.89 -8.80 5.98
C LEU A 65 -25.21 -8.94 4.49
N VAL A 66 -24.27 -8.53 3.64
CA VAL A 66 -24.35 -8.70 2.19
C VAL A 66 -23.39 -9.81 1.74
N PRO A 67 -23.84 -10.81 0.97
CA PRO A 67 -22.95 -11.86 0.47
C PRO A 67 -21.79 -11.28 -0.34
N MET A 68 -20.58 -11.79 -0.10
CA MET A 68 -19.35 -11.38 -0.80
C MET A 68 -18.95 -9.91 -0.63
N VAL A 69 -19.54 -9.18 0.32
CA VAL A 69 -19.21 -7.78 0.62
C VAL A 69 -18.84 -7.66 2.09
N ASN A 70 -17.68 -7.09 2.37
CA ASN A 70 -17.20 -6.87 3.74
C ASN A 70 -16.39 -5.58 3.83
N ASP A 71 -17.06 -4.45 3.57
CA ASP A 71 -16.44 -3.12 3.59
C ASP A 71 -16.55 -2.50 4.99
N ASP A 72 -15.40 -2.25 5.61
CA ASP A 72 -15.31 -1.50 6.86
C ASP A 72 -14.96 -0.03 6.56
N PRO A 73 -15.85 0.95 6.81
CA PRO A 73 -15.57 2.36 6.58
C PRO A 73 -14.39 2.88 7.42
N ASN A 74 -14.08 2.23 8.54
CA ASN A 74 -12.94 2.60 9.40
C ASN A 74 -11.62 1.95 8.95
N ALA A 75 -11.70 0.89 8.14
CA ALA A 75 -10.56 0.13 7.65
C ALA A 75 -10.75 -0.30 6.18
N PRO A 76 -10.83 0.65 5.24
CA PRO A 76 -11.15 0.37 3.83
C PRO A 76 -10.08 -0.50 3.14
N PHE A 77 -8.83 -0.46 3.62
CA PHE A 77 -7.74 -1.27 3.08
C PHE A 77 -7.56 -2.65 3.76
N ASP A 78 -8.34 -2.95 4.80
CA ASP A 78 -8.32 -4.24 5.53
C ASP A 78 -9.67 -4.99 5.40
N SER A 79 -10.48 -4.56 4.43
CA SER A 79 -11.79 -5.12 4.09
C SER A 79 -11.61 -6.33 3.17
N HIS A 80 -11.86 -7.53 3.70
CA HIS A 80 -11.64 -8.80 3.00
C HIS A 80 -12.76 -9.79 3.31
N VAL A 81 -13.06 -10.71 2.38
CA VAL A 81 -14.07 -11.76 2.56
C VAL A 81 -13.41 -13.11 2.85
N ASP A 82 -12.53 -13.54 1.96
CA ASP A 82 -11.75 -14.76 2.06
C ASP A 82 -10.34 -14.53 1.51
N ALA A 83 -9.38 -15.29 2.04
CA ALA A 83 -7.98 -15.14 1.70
C ALA A 83 -7.61 -15.70 0.31
N ARG A 84 -8.51 -16.44 -0.36
CA ARG A 84 -8.29 -16.95 -1.72
C ARG A 84 -8.44 -15.82 -2.73
N GLY A 85 -9.46 -14.98 -2.57
CA GLY A 85 -9.69 -13.80 -3.40
C GLY A 85 -8.76 -12.65 -3.03
N SER A 86 -8.72 -12.29 -1.74
CA SER A 86 -7.94 -11.15 -1.26
C SER A 86 -7.52 -11.31 0.21
N ALA A 87 -6.28 -10.96 0.52
CA ALA A 87 -5.80 -10.95 1.90
C ALA A 87 -4.83 -9.79 2.10
N PRO A 88 -4.69 -9.25 3.34
CA PRO A 88 -3.79 -8.13 3.60
C PRO A 88 -2.37 -8.41 3.14
N LYS A 89 -1.85 -9.61 3.44
CA LYS A 89 -0.51 -10.03 3.02
C LYS A 89 -0.36 -10.16 1.51
N SER A 90 -1.34 -10.78 0.83
CA SER A 90 -1.26 -10.99 -0.61
C SER A 90 -1.30 -9.65 -1.35
N ASN A 91 -2.17 -8.74 -0.91
CA ASN A 91 -2.31 -7.41 -1.51
C ASN A 91 -1.04 -6.57 -1.32
N ARG A 92 -0.42 -6.60 -0.13
CA ARG A 92 0.86 -5.91 0.12
C ARG A 92 1.99 -6.43 -0.76
N LEU A 93 2.15 -7.75 -0.85
CA LEU A 93 3.15 -8.36 -1.74
C LEU A 93 2.90 -8.04 -3.22
N ARG A 94 1.63 -8.01 -3.64
CA ARG A 94 1.27 -7.62 -5.01
C ARG A 94 1.65 -6.17 -5.31
N SER A 95 1.46 -5.25 -4.36
CA SER A 95 1.79 -3.84 -4.54
C SER A 95 3.29 -3.63 -4.77
N SER A 96 4.14 -4.18 -3.91
CA SER A 96 5.60 -4.07 -4.05
C SER A 96 6.09 -4.75 -5.34
N TYR A 97 5.50 -5.89 -5.71
CA TYR A 97 5.81 -6.56 -6.97
C TYR A 97 5.39 -5.74 -8.19
N ALA A 98 4.17 -5.19 -8.21
CA ALA A 98 3.68 -4.38 -9.33
C ALA A 98 4.54 -3.13 -9.56
N ILE A 99 4.97 -2.46 -8.49
CA ILE A 99 5.87 -1.31 -8.58
C ILE A 99 7.24 -1.71 -9.13
N SER A 100 7.75 -2.89 -8.75
CA SER A 100 9.00 -3.40 -9.30
C SER A 100 8.93 -3.71 -10.80
N LEU A 101 7.78 -4.21 -11.27
CA LEU A 101 7.56 -4.51 -12.68
C LEU A 101 7.40 -3.24 -13.53
N ALA A 102 6.66 -2.24 -13.03
CA ALA A 102 6.43 -0.98 -13.73
C ALA A 102 7.75 -0.25 -14.06
N GLU A 103 8.75 -0.34 -13.18
CA GLU A 103 10.07 0.24 -13.45
C GLU A 103 10.91 -0.61 -14.41
N ARG A 104 10.76 -1.94 -14.41
CA ARG A 104 11.44 -2.81 -15.38
C ARG A 104 11.04 -2.50 -16.82
N SER A 105 9.80 -2.06 -17.02
CA SER A 105 9.30 -1.55 -18.29
C SER A 105 9.70 -0.10 -18.59
N SER A 106 10.35 0.61 -17.66
CA SER A 106 10.79 1.99 -17.88
C SER A 106 11.97 2.01 -18.88
N PRO A 107 11.99 2.95 -19.84
CA PRO A 107 13.03 3.03 -20.86
C PRO A 107 14.40 3.41 -20.27
N THR A 108 14.45 3.87 -19.03
CA THR A 108 15.67 4.24 -18.30
C THR A 108 16.21 3.11 -17.42
N SER A 109 15.55 1.94 -17.39
CA SER A 109 15.98 0.82 -16.55
C SER A 109 17.27 0.18 -17.10
N PRO A 110 18.23 -0.20 -16.24
CA PRO A 110 19.48 -0.83 -16.68
C PRO A 110 19.26 -2.18 -17.37
N VAL A 111 18.11 -2.84 -17.13
CA VAL A 111 17.74 -4.11 -17.76
C VAL A 111 17.18 -3.89 -19.17
N SER A 112 16.48 -2.78 -19.42
CA SER A 112 15.98 -2.39 -20.75
C SER A 112 17.12 -2.09 -21.73
N LEU A 113 18.23 -1.53 -21.22
CA LEU A 113 19.42 -1.20 -22.00
C LEU A 113 20.20 -2.44 -22.50
N LEU A 114 20.07 -3.58 -21.82
CA LEU A 114 20.72 -4.84 -22.21
C LEU A 114 19.98 -5.60 -23.33
N SER A 115 18.72 -5.23 -23.63
CA SER A 115 17.90 -5.88 -24.66
C SER A 115 17.98 -5.16 -26.03
N SER A 116 18.71 -4.06 -26.14
CA SER A 116 18.84 -3.25 -27.37
C SER A 116 20.15 -3.49 -28.14
N VAL A 117 20.82 -4.63 -27.90
CA VAL A 117 22.03 -5.06 -28.63
C VAL A 117 21.75 -6.37 -29.36
#